data_AF-A0A399RD14-F1
#
_entry.id   AF-A0A399RD14-F1
#
_cell.length_a   1.000
_cell.length_b   1.000
_cell.length_c   1.000
_cell.angle_alpha   90.00
_cell.angle_beta   90.00
_cell.angle_gamma   90.00
#
_symmetry.space_group_name_H-M   'P 1'
#
loop_
_entity.id
_entity.type
_entity.pdbx_description
1 polymer ?
#
loop_
_entity_poly.entity_id
_entity_poly.type
_entity_poly.pdbx_seq_one_letter_code
_entity_poly.pdbx_strand_id
1 'polypeptide(L)' 'MRQIQLSDERRDALIGHLQTLFSTEFDETLSDFRAGEILDRMLKTLGPTVYNQAVEDVRAHLQTKLDDLNGEVYVDEN' A
#
# COMPACT_ATOMS: atom_id res chain seq x y z
N MET A 1 -1.29 -1.42 14.86
CA MET A 1 -1.18 -1.01 13.45
C MET A 1 -2.10 0.16 13.23
N ARG A 2 -1.65 1.26 12.62
CA ARG A 2 -2.60 2.29 12.16
C ARG A 2 -3.39 1.69 11.01
N GLN A 3 -4.71 1.72 11.12
CA GLN A 3 -5.58 1.28 10.05
C GLN A 3 -5.26 2.12 8.80
N ILE A 4 -5.14 1.50 7.63
CA ILE A 4 -4.99 2.25 6.38
C ILE A 4 -6.27 3.09 6.24
N GLN A 5 -6.11 4.41 6.30
CA GLN A 5 -7.20 5.36 6.09
C GLN A 5 -7.03 5.97 4.70
N LEU A 6 -8.06 5.81 3.89
CA LEU A 6 -8.16 6.45 2.58
C LEU A 6 -8.88 7.79 2.76
N SER A 7 -8.53 8.78 1.94
CA SER A 7 -9.43 9.93 1.75
C SER A 7 -10.69 9.48 1.03
N ASP A 8 -11.78 10.23 1.21
CA ASP A 8 -13.07 9.92 0.57
C ASP A 8 -12.91 9.81 -0.95
N GLU A 9 -12.18 10.75 -1.57
CA GLU A 9 -11.89 10.74 -3.02
C GLU A 9 -11.17 9.45 -3.47
N ARG A 10 -10.20 8.98 -2.69
CA ARG A 10 -9.46 7.74 -3.01
C ARG A 10 -10.35 6.51 -2.81
N ARG A 11 -11.22 6.54 -1.81
CA ARG A 11 -12.17 5.46 -1.53
C ARG A 11 -13.18 5.33 -2.67
N ASP A 12 -13.77 6.44 -3.09
CA ASP A 12 -14.75 6.48 -4.18
C ASP A 12 -14.14 6.03 -5.52
N ALA A 13 -12.91 6.47 -5.82
CA ALA A 13 -12.18 6.02 -7.01
C ALA A 13 -11.94 4.50 -6.99
N LEU A 14 -11.54 3.93 -5.85
CA LEU A 14 -11.32 2.48 -5.72
C LEU A 14 -12.62 1.68 -5.80
N ILE A 15 -13.74 2.22 -5.28
CA ILE A 15 -15.06 1.64 -5.47
C ILE A 15 -15.42 1.58 -6.95
N GLY A 16 -15.26 2.69 -7.68
CA GLY A 16 -15.51 2.73 -9.12
C GLY A 16 -14.64 1.75 -9.90
N HIS A 17 -13.37 1.59 -9.50
CA HIS A 17 -12.49 0.57 -10.09
C HIS A 17 -12.98 -0.86 -9.82
N LEU A 18 -13.42 -1.16 -8.59
CA LEU A 18 -13.99 -2.48 -8.26
C LEU A 18 -15.27 -2.76 -9.05
N GLN A 19 -16.17 -1.78 -9.19
CA GLN A 19 -17.38 -1.91 -9.99
C GLN A 19 -17.04 -2.16 -11.47
N THR A 20 -16.05 -1.44 -12.00
CA THR A 20 -15.58 -1.63 -13.38
C THR A 20 -15.00 -3.03 -13.55
N LEU A 21 -14.08 -3.46 -12.69
CA LEU A 21 -13.49 -4.79 -12.72
C LEU A 21 -14.56 -5.89 -12.70
N PHE A 22 -15.55 -5.79 -11.80
CA PHE A 22 -16.58 -6.83 -11.69
C PHE A 22 -17.54 -6.86 -12.87
N SER A 23 -17.93 -5.70 -13.40
CA SER A 23 -18.78 -5.66 -14.56
C SER A 23 -18.07 -6.11 -15.85
N THR A 24 -16.77 -5.83 -15.99
CA THR A 24 -16.02 -6.23 -17.20
C THR A 24 -15.54 -7.67 -17.16
N GLU A 25 -14.98 -8.12 -16.05
CA GLU A 25 -14.31 -9.44 -15.97
C GLU A 25 -15.25 -10.55 -15.47
N PHE A 26 -16.29 -10.19 -14.72
CA PHE A 26 -17.18 -11.16 -14.06
C PHE A 26 -18.66 -11.03 -14.47
N ASP A 27 -19.01 -10.10 -15.36
CA ASP A 27 -20.39 -9.79 -15.78
C ASP A 27 -21.32 -9.54 -14.57
N GLU A 28 -20.76 -9.03 -13.47
CA GLU A 28 -21.46 -8.74 -12.22
C GLU A 28 -21.44 -7.24 -11.94
N THR A 29 -22.62 -6.62 -11.83
CA THR A 29 -22.71 -5.22 -11.41
C THR A 29 -22.74 -5.13 -9.89
N LEU A 30 -21.75 -4.45 -9.31
CA LEU A 30 -21.71 -4.16 -7.88
C LEU A 30 -22.38 -2.81 -7.57
N SER A 31 -23.22 -2.78 -6.53
CA SER A 31 -23.63 -1.50 -5.94
C SER A 31 -22.47 -0.86 -5.17
N ASP A 32 -22.53 0.45 -4.97
CA ASP A 32 -21.54 1.20 -4.20
C ASP A 32 -21.32 0.60 -2.80
N PHE A 33 -22.40 0.16 -2.16
CA PHE A 33 -22.34 -0.50 -0.85
C PHE A 33 -21.57 -1.83 -0.92
N ARG A 34 -21.88 -2.70 -1.89
CA ARG A 34 -21.19 -4.00 -2.03
C ARG A 34 -19.71 -3.81 -2.39
N ALA A 35 -19.41 -2.89 -3.30
CA ALA A 35 -18.03 -2.55 -3.65
C ALA A 35 -17.27 -1.97 -2.45
N GLY A 36 -17.92 -1.13 -1.64
CA GLY A 36 -17.38 -0.61 -0.39
C GLY A 36 -17.04 -1.71 0.63
N GLU A 37 -17.96 -2.66 0.84
CA GLU A 37 -17.72 -3.80 1.74
C GLU A 37 -16.54 -4.67 1.28
N ILE A 38 -16.42 -4.90 -0.04
CA ILE A 38 -15.27 -5.62 -0.62
C ILE A 38 -13.97 -4.84 -0.38
N LEU A 39 -13.97 -3.53 -0.64
CA LEU A 39 -12.82 -2.68 -0.39
C LEU A 39 -12.39 -2.71 1.08
N ASP A 40 -13.33 -2.57 2.01
CA ASP A 40 -13.07 -2.60 3.45
C ASP A 40 -12.51 -3.97 3.89
N ARG A 41 -13.06 -5.06 3.33
CA ARG A 41 -12.52 -6.41 3.54
C ARG A 41 -11.09 -6.53 3.03
N MET A 42 -10.78 -6.02 1.84
CA MET A 42 -9.44 -6.06 1.27
C MET A 42 -8.44 -5.22 2.06
N LEU A 43 -8.83 -4.02 2.52
CA LEU A 43 -7.97 -3.20 3.38
C LEU A 43 -7.66 -3.92 4.70
N LYS A 44 -8.61 -4.68 5.23
CA LYS A 44 -8.41 -5.48 6.46
C LYS A 44 -7.53 -6.71 6.23
N THR A 45 -7.63 -7.39 5.08
CA THR A 45 -6.91 -8.64 4.83
C THR A 45 -5.55 -8.45 4.15
N LEU A 46 -5.45 -7.55 3.17
CA LEU A 46 -4.25 -7.30 2.36
C LEU A 46 -3.45 -6.10 2.87
N GLY A 47 -4.13 -5.08 3.40
CA GLY A 47 -3.52 -3.84 3.85
C GLY A 47 -2.31 -4.03 4.78
N PRO A 48 -2.40 -4.85 5.85
CA PRO A 48 -1.27 -5.13 6.75
C PRO A 48 -0.03 -5.66 6.04
N THR A 49 -0.21 -6.63 5.14
CA THR A 49 0.88 -7.27 4.40
C THR A 49 1.58 -6.27 3.48
N VAL A 50 0.80 -5.51 2.71
CA VAL A 50 1.33 -4.49 1.79
C VAL A 50 2.05 -3.37 2.55
N TYR A 51 1.46 -2.89 3.65
CA TYR A 51 2.07 -1.84 4.47
C TYR A 51 3.41 -2.29 5.06
N ASN A 52 3.47 -3.51 5.61
CA ASN A 52 4.70 -4.03 6.20
C ASN A 52 5.79 -4.21 5.14
N GLN A 53 5.45 -4.76 3.96
CA GLN A 53 6.42 -4.87 2.86
C GLN A 53 6.98 -3.49 2.46
N ALA A 54 6.11 -2.48 2.33
CA ALA A 54 6.55 -1.13 2.00
C ALA A 54 7.51 -0.55 3.06
N VAL A 55 7.28 -0.82 4.35
CA VAL A 55 8.20 -0.42 5.43
C VAL A 55 9.55 -1.11 5.29
N GLU A 56 9.56 -2.42 5.01
CA GLU A 56 10.79 -3.19 4.82
C GLU A 56 11.58 -2.70 3.59
N ASP A 57 10.90 -2.39 2.49
CA ASP A 57 11.51 -1.87 1.26
C ASP A 57 12.18 -0.50 1.52
N VAL A 58 11.50 0.40 2.23
CA VAL A 58 12.07 1.71 2.62
C VAL A 58 13.26 1.52 3.56
N ARG A 59 13.16 0.61 4.53
CA ARG A 59 14.27 0.32 5.45
C ARG A 59 15.49 -0.20 4.70
N ALA A 60 15.30 -1.13 3.77
CA ALA A 60 16.39 -1.67 2.95
C ALA A 60 17.06 -0.57 2.11
N HIS A 61 16.26 0.30 1.49
CA HIS A 61 16.80 1.41 0.70
C HIS A 61 17.63 2.39 1.53
N LEU A 62 17.15 2.77 2.72
CA LEU A 62 17.87 3.66 3.61
C LEU A 62 19.12 3.00 4.20
N GLN A 63 19.07 1.69 4.51
CA GLN A 63 20.24 0.97 5.01
C GLN A 63 21.39 1.02 4.02
N THR A 64 21.13 0.81 2.72
CA THR A 64 22.16 0.95 1.68
C THR A 64 22.82 2.33 1.71
N LYS A 65 22.04 3.40 1.89
CA LYS A 65 22.58 4.76 1.98
C LYS A 65 23.43 5.00 3.24
N LEU A 66 23.05 4.39 4.36
CA LEU A 66 23.85 4.45 5.58
C LEU A 66 25.17 3.69 5.42
N ASP A 67 25.15 2.55 4.74
CA ASP A 67 26.35 1.76 4.49
C ASP A 67 27.31 2.50 3.55
N ASP A 68 26.79 3.18 2.52
CA ASP A 68 27.58 4.04 1.63
C ASP A 68 28.32 5.15 2.42
N LEU A 69 27.63 5.82 3.36
CA LEU A 69 28.20 6.88 4.19
C LEU A 69 29.37 6.41 5.06
N ASN A 70 29.33 5.16 5.54
CA ASN A 70 30.43 4.59 6.33
C ASN A 70 31.73 4.49 5.52
N GLY A 71 31.66 4.41 4.19
CA GLY A 71 32.84 4.45 3.32
C GLY A 71 33.23 5.87 2.93
N GLU A 72 32.26 6.73 2.62
CA GLU A 72 32.51 8.09 2.12
C GLU A 72 33.05 9.05 3.18
N VAL A 73 32.59 8.93 4.43
CA VAL A 73 32.88 9.89 5.52
C VAL A 73 33.90 9.33 6.52
N TYR A 74 34.51 8.19 6.22
CA TYR A 74 35.51 7.57 7.08
C TYR A 74 36.80 8.40 7.14
N VAL A 75 37.26 8.70 8.35
CA VAL A 75 38.58 9.30 8.59
C VAL A 75 39.40 8.27 9.34
N ASP A 76 40.58 7.96 8.80
CA ASP A 76 41.53 7.04 9.40
C ASP A 76 42.07 7.62 10.72
N GLU A 77 42.05 6.81 11.78
CA GLU A 77 42.55 7.18 13.10
C GLU A 77 44.08 6.99 13.12
N ASN A 78 44.83 8.03 12.75
CA ASN A 78 46.27 8.16 13.08
C ASN A 78 46.46 9.02 14.33
#